data_AF-A0AA50KAA0-F1
#
_entry.id   AF-A0AA50KAA0-F1
#
_cell.length_a   1.000
_cell.length_b   1.000
_cell.length_c   1.000
_cell.angle_alpha   90.00
_cell.angle_beta   90.00
_cell.angle_gamma   90.00
#
_symmetry.space_group_name_H-M   'P 1'
#
loop_
_entity.id
_entity.type
_entity.pdbx_description
1 polymer ?
#
loop_
_entity_poly.entity_id
_entity_poly.type
_entity_poly.pdbx_seq_one_letter_code
_entity_poly.pdbx_strand_id
1 'polypeptide(L)'
;MILKKIIRYLPPSMRVTLNVRELKLIEQEFNIANLKALQINSMPTRRNLAQLLLSLFFCIPIILVPKVSAADGAQSLTSNSSIAAQPNLEGKAEDLTAVLPLAALVPQVLLLDLAGVNPVFGQHYRDLTLSPNTLSTADLVRIQADVTGYWHYVMTSAECNNAGAPETVSSVIPEDPQYQRVLKQIAHLVQLDTIEPWETLVLDEKLTLGMSHQIVDTIAKRVWILGDLATEPRVNQVYTEELMIGIKRFQQKHGLKQDGVIGKQTLFWVNQSPRARAVLLAKNTIRQRVFERKLEPSYLLINVPAFEMTLVDNGTPVLSSKVIVGKSSRQTPILDSQISSVVLNPSWRVPSSILRRDILPQIQRNGHYLKERQFDVYDYNGQQVQRMPEEWQALASASFPYQLVQRPGAKNALGKYKFHFDNSFSVYLHGTSEPSLFKKDDRALSSGCIRIEKATELAQWFKEHLVKDKRLWDKLAPGITEPQWFSLSEKLPVHLVYWTAWLDDSGQEQYRRDIYHLEPELTNAVPATVLEQH
;
A
#
# COMPACT_ATOMS: atom_id res chain seq x y z
N MET A 1 10.31 0.35 36.11
CA MET A 1 11.71 -0.14 36.18
C MET A 1 12.20 -0.80 34.88
N ILE A 2 11.36 -1.60 34.19
CA ILE A 2 11.69 -2.28 32.92
C ILE A 2 11.90 -1.28 31.77
N LEU A 3 11.06 -0.24 31.64
CA LEU A 3 11.18 0.78 30.60
C LEU A 3 12.54 1.53 30.62
N LYS A 4 13.02 1.89 31.82
CA LYS A 4 14.35 2.51 32.00
C LYS A 4 15.51 1.60 31.59
N LYS A 5 15.35 0.27 31.71
CA LYS A 5 16.34 -0.70 31.20
C LYS A 5 16.32 -0.76 29.67
N ILE A 6 15.14 -0.73 29.04
CA ILE A 6 15.00 -0.75 27.57
C ILE A 6 15.63 0.50 26.93
N ILE A 7 15.40 1.69 27.50
CA ILE A 7 15.97 2.96 27.00
C ILE A 7 17.52 2.93 27.00
N ARG A 8 18.16 2.22 27.95
CA ARG A 8 19.62 2.08 27.97
C ARG A 8 20.19 1.25 26.82
N TYR A 9 19.39 0.39 26.20
CA TYR A 9 19.81 -0.43 25.05
C TYR A 9 19.62 0.26 23.70
N LEU A 10 19.02 1.46 23.67
CA LEU A 10 18.95 2.29 22.47
C LEU A 10 20.32 2.92 22.17
N PRO A 11 20.66 3.13 20.88
CA PRO A 11 21.82 3.93 20.46
C PRO A 11 21.80 5.31 21.15
N PRO A 12 22.96 5.92 21.44
CA PRO A 12 23.01 7.20 22.16
C PRO A 12 22.16 8.31 21.52
N SER A 13 22.04 8.32 20.19
CA SER A 13 21.24 9.26 19.40
C SER A 13 19.71 9.08 19.55
N MET A 14 19.25 7.98 20.14
CA MET A 14 17.83 7.65 20.33
C MET A 14 17.42 7.58 21.81
N ARG A 15 18.32 7.93 22.75
CA ARG A 15 17.99 7.93 24.17
C ARG A 15 17.21 9.19 24.54
N VAL A 16 15.95 9.00 24.93
CA VAL A 16 15.09 10.10 25.43
C VAL A 16 15.00 10.04 26.95
N THR A 17 15.07 11.19 27.62
CA THR A 17 14.92 11.29 29.08
C THR A 17 13.45 11.54 29.41
N LEU A 18 12.74 10.50 29.83
CA LEU A 18 11.32 10.60 30.19
C LEU A 18 11.13 10.97 31.66
N ASN A 19 10.23 11.91 31.94
CA ASN A 19 9.87 12.31 33.30
C ASN A 19 8.85 11.35 33.94
N VAL A 20 8.59 11.53 35.23
CA VAL A 20 7.71 10.63 36.02
C VAL A 20 6.26 10.62 35.51
N ARG A 21 5.79 11.73 34.93
CA ARG A 21 4.42 11.87 34.41
C ARG A 21 4.25 11.12 33.08
N GLU A 22 5.22 11.25 32.18
CA GLU A 22 5.27 10.53 30.89
C GLU A 22 5.38 9.02 31.11
N LEU A 23 6.16 8.60 32.11
CA LEU A 23 6.26 7.19 32.48
C LEU A 23 4.92 6.62 32.95
N LYS A 24 4.11 7.38 33.70
CA LYS A 24 2.78 6.95 34.15
C LYS A 24 1.75 6.85 33.02
N LEU A 25 1.84 7.74 32.02
CA LEU A 25 0.98 7.71 30.83
C LEU A 25 1.25 6.48 29.97
N ILE A 26 2.53 6.15 29.74
CA ILE A 26 2.92 4.91 29.05
C ILE A 26 2.43 3.68 29.83
N GLU A 27 2.45 3.72 31.16
CA GLU A 27 2.01 2.62 32.01
C GLU A 27 0.50 2.39 31.98
N GLN A 28 -0.31 3.45 31.85
CA GLN A 28 -1.77 3.37 31.70
C GLN A 28 -2.20 2.83 30.33
N GLU A 29 -1.52 3.24 29.25
CA GLU A 29 -1.79 2.80 27.88
C GLU A 29 -1.40 1.33 27.65
N PHE A 30 -0.31 0.86 28.26
CA PHE A 30 0.22 -0.49 27.99
C PHE A 30 -0.43 -1.64 28.76
N ASN A 31 -1.40 -1.38 29.66
CA ASN A 31 -2.05 -2.35 30.56
C ASN A 31 -1.18 -3.59 30.88
N ILE A 32 -0.34 -3.49 31.91
CA ILE A 32 0.77 -4.43 32.25
C ILE A 32 0.37 -5.92 32.33
N ALA A 33 -0.92 -6.27 32.32
CA ALA A 33 -1.42 -7.63 32.12
C ALA A 33 -0.83 -8.33 30.88
N ASN A 34 -0.64 -7.62 29.75
CA ASN A 34 -0.13 -8.24 28.51
C ASN A 34 1.38 -8.54 28.52
N LEU A 35 2.17 -7.87 29.38
CA LEU A 35 3.60 -8.18 29.53
C LEU A 35 3.85 -9.39 30.44
N LYS A 36 2.91 -9.74 31.32
CA LYS A 36 2.99 -10.98 32.12
C LYS A 36 2.68 -12.24 31.31
N ALA A 37 1.91 -12.13 30.22
CA ALA A 37 1.61 -13.23 29.30
C ALA A 37 2.81 -13.62 28.43
N LEU A 38 3.73 -12.68 28.18
CA LEU A 38 5.06 -12.95 27.65
C LEU A 38 5.94 -13.39 28.84
N GLN A 39 6.10 -14.69 29.10
CA GLN A 39 7.00 -15.21 30.13
C GLN A 39 8.47 -14.79 29.88
N ILE A 40 8.85 -13.56 30.24
CA ILE A 40 10.22 -13.06 30.15
C ILE A 40 10.84 -13.13 31.55
N ASN A 41 11.12 -14.35 31.98
CA ASN A 41 11.94 -14.60 33.18
C ASN A 41 13.45 -14.76 32.85
N SER A 42 13.85 -14.53 31.59
CA SER A 42 15.26 -14.54 31.15
C SER A 42 15.54 -13.45 30.12
N MET A 43 16.80 -13.01 30.02
CA MET A 43 17.23 -11.91 29.16
C MET A 43 16.70 -12.03 27.71
N PRO A 44 16.14 -10.95 27.11
CA PRO A 44 15.54 -11.02 25.79
C PRO A 44 16.57 -11.21 24.68
N THR A 45 16.29 -12.11 23.73
CA THR A 45 17.06 -12.28 22.49
C THR A 45 16.84 -11.08 21.55
N ARG A 46 17.76 -10.84 20.60
CA ARG A 46 17.72 -9.70 19.64
C ARG A 46 16.38 -9.56 18.91
N ARG A 47 15.67 -10.67 18.67
CA ARG A 47 14.37 -10.69 17.98
C ARG A 47 13.23 -10.15 18.85
N ASN A 48 13.23 -10.48 20.14
CA ASN A 48 12.25 -9.97 21.10
C ASN A 48 12.46 -8.47 21.39
N LEU A 49 13.72 -8.01 21.34
CA LEU A 49 14.03 -6.58 21.45
C LEU A 49 13.53 -5.78 20.24
N ALA A 50 13.66 -6.33 19.03
CA ALA A 50 13.23 -5.66 17.80
C ALA A 50 11.71 -5.50 17.71
N GLN A 51 10.93 -6.51 18.12
CA GLN A 51 9.48 -6.42 18.19
C GLN A 51 9.01 -5.41 19.24
N LEU A 52 9.64 -5.39 20.42
CA LEU A 52 9.32 -4.43 21.48
C LEU A 52 9.67 -2.99 21.08
N LEU A 53 10.79 -2.81 20.36
CA LEU A 53 11.22 -1.52 19.83
C LEU A 53 10.31 -1.01 18.70
N LEU A 54 9.79 -1.88 17.83
CA LEU A 54 8.81 -1.51 16.81
C LEU A 54 7.52 -0.98 17.45
N SER A 55 7.03 -1.65 18.50
CA SER A 55 5.85 -1.18 19.25
C SER A 55 6.08 0.14 20.00
N LEU A 56 7.28 0.38 20.51
CA LEU A 56 7.62 1.65 21.17
C LEU A 56 7.80 2.81 20.18
N PHE A 57 8.34 2.55 18.98
CA PHE A 57 8.54 3.58 17.95
C PHE A 57 7.24 4.12 17.37
N PHE A 58 6.17 3.32 17.32
CA PHE A 58 4.85 3.79 16.91
C PHE A 58 4.15 4.64 17.99
N CYS A 59 4.43 4.42 19.28
CA CYS A 59 3.72 5.11 20.38
C CYS A 59 4.40 6.41 20.87
N ILE A 60 5.73 6.54 20.77
CA ILE A 60 6.44 7.72 21.30
C ILE A 60 6.03 9.05 20.62
N PRO A 61 5.75 9.11 19.29
CA PRO A 61 5.23 10.33 18.67
C PRO A 61 3.78 10.67 19.08
N ILE A 62 3.01 9.68 19.56
CA ILE A 62 1.58 9.81 19.93
C ILE A 62 1.42 10.52 21.30
N ILE A 63 2.45 10.49 22.15
CA ILE A 63 2.38 11.01 23.54
C ILE A 63 2.84 12.47 23.66
N LEU A 64 3.55 13.01 22.66
CA LEU A 64 4.21 14.33 22.72
C LEU A 64 3.47 15.44 21.97
N VAL A 65 2.14 15.42 21.92
CA VAL A 65 1.35 16.60 21.49
C VAL A 65 1.16 17.52 22.70
N PRO A 66 1.66 18.77 22.71
CA PRO A 66 1.39 19.68 23.81
C PRO A 66 -0.07 20.14 23.74
N LYS A 67 -0.80 19.95 24.85
CA LYS A 67 -2.06 20.68 25.09
C LYS A 67 -1.73 22.17 25.17
N VAL A 68 -2.17 22.96 24.20
CA VAL A 68 -2.16 24.42 24.30
C VAL A 68 -3.19 24.81 25.36
N SER A 69 -2.71 25.30 26.51
CA SER A 69 -3.54 25.86 27.57
C SER A 69 -3.76 27.35 27.31
N ALA A 70 -5.01 27.76 27.12
CA ALA A 70 -5.41 29.15 27.08
C ALA A 70 -5.47 29.72 28.50
N ALA A 71 -4.38 30.37 28.94
CA ALA A 71 -4.36 31.40 29.99
C ALA A 71 -2.91 31.85 30.20
N ASP A 72 -2.55 33.01 29.63
CA ASP A 72 -1.65 33.99 30.23
C ASP A 72 -1.43 35.14 29.24
N GLY A 73 -2.06 36.28 29.50
CA GLY A 73 -2.03 37.42 28.60
C GLY A 73 -2.72 38.65 29.17
N ALA A 74 -2.42 39.01 30.40
CA ALA A 74 -2.79 40.32 30.95
C ALA A 74 -1.62 40.88 31.75
N GLN A 75 -0.77 41.68 31.09
CA GLN A 75 -0.07 42.82 31.71
C GLN A 75 0.68 43.67 30.66
N SER A 76 0.17 44.90 30.50
CA SER A 76 0.87 46.19 30.37
C SER A 76 2.31 46.21 29.83
N LEU A 77 2.55 46.99 28.77
CA LEU A 77 3.50 48.12 28.78
C LEU A 77 3.34 49.02 27.54
N THR A 78 3.53 50.31 27.79
CA THR A 78 3.16 51.50 27.01
C THR A 78 4.24 52.00 26.05
N SER A 79 3.79 52.74 25.03
CA SER A 79 4.44 53.90 24.35
C SER A 79 5.83 53.75 23.71
N ASN A 80 5.91 53.81 22.36
CA ASN A 80 6.36 55.00 21.61
C ASN A 80 6.41 54.79 20.08
N SER A 81 6.03 55.86 19.36
CA SER A 81 6.29 56.32 17.98
C SER A 81 7.26 55.50 17.08
N SER A 82 7.11 55.36 15.75
CA SER A 82 6.70 56.34 14.72
C SER A 82 6.68 55.71 13.30
N ILE A 83 5.70 56.14 12.47
CA ILE A 83 5.76 56.47 11.02
C ILE A 83 6.02 55.34 9.99
N ALA A 84 4.98 54.96 9.23
CA ALA A 84 4.79 55.29 7.79
C ALA A 84 3.63 54.48 7.15
N ALA A 85 2.67 55.19 6.53
CA ALA A 85 1.60 54.69 5.65
C ALA A 85 2.19 53.97 4.41
N GLN A 86 1.60 53.00 3.68
CA GLN A 86 0.24 52.62 3.22
C GLN A 86 0.41 51.29 2.41
N PRO A 87 -0.60 50.61 1.80
CA PRO A 87 -2.05 50.77 1.84
C PRO A 87 -2.81 49.49 2.25
N ASN A 88 -4.12 49.64 2.46
CA ASN A 88 -5.11 48.59 2.66
C ASN A 88 -5.00 47.47 1.61
N LEU A 89 -4.68 46.26 2.09
CA LEU A 89 -5.11 45.01 1.48
C LEU A 89 -6.17 44.43 2.42
N GLU A 90 -7.44 44.79 2.19
CA GLU A 90 -8.58 44.03 2.69
C GLU A 90 -8.63 42.68 1.94
N GLY A 91 -7.69 41.80 2.25
CA GLY A 91 -7.89 40.38 2.07
C GLY A 91 -8.73 39.91 3.24
N LYS A 92 -9.92 39.37 2.96
CA LYS A 92 -10.76 38.68 3.95
C LYS A 92 -9.88 37.74 4.78
N ALA A 93 -9.60 38.10 6.02
CA ALA A 93 -9.24 37.11 7.01
C ALA A 93 -10.47 36.21 7.14
N GLU A 94 -10.41 35.00 6.58
CA GLU A 94 -11.39 33.98 6.89
C GLU A 94 -11.42 33.82 8.41
N ASP A 95 -12.61 33.96 8.97
CA ASP A 95 -12.83 33.80 10.39
C ASP A 95 -12.59 32.33 10.75
N LEU A 96 -11.36 32.01 11.17
CA LEU A 96 -10.93 30.69 11.63
C LEU A 96 -11.72 30.20 12.87
N THR A 97 -12.68 30.99 13.37
CA THR A 97 -13.59 30.63 14.47
C THR A 97 -14.94 30.07 14.01
N ALA A 98 -15.27 30.13 12.71
CA ALA A 98 -16.52 29.60 12.19
C ALA A 98 -16.53 28.06 12.24
N VAL A 99 -17.44 27.50 13.05
CA VAL A 99 -17.64 26.05 13.16
C VAL A 99 -18.27 25.53 11.87
N LEU A 100 -17.67 24.50 11.27
CA LEU A 100 -18.21 23.78 10.13
C LEU A 100 -19.61 23.26 10.46
N PRO A 101 -20.57 23.35 9.52
CA PRO A 101 -21.88 22.73 9.69
C PRO A 101 -21.72 21.24 10.04
N LEU A 102 -22.62 20.70 10.85
CA LEU A 102 -22.60 19.29 11.25
C LEU A 102 -22.52 18.33 10.04
N ALA A 103 -23.21 18.69 8.95
CA ALA A 103 -23.19 17.96 7.68
C ALA A 103 -21.81 17.87 7.01
N ALA A 104 -20.91 18.82 7.30
CA ALA A 104 -19.52 18.81 6.84
C ALA A 104 -18.57 18.14 7.85
N LEU A 105 -18.86 18.26 9.15
CA LEU A 105 -17.99 17.73 10.21
C LEU A 105 -18.15 16.22 10.45
N VAL A 106 -19.38 15.69 10.40
CA VAL A 106 -19.66 14.26 10.68
C VAL A 106 -18.90 13.32 9.73
N PRO A 107 -18.91 13.51 8.39
CA PRO A 107 -18.21 12.60 7.50
C PRO A 107 -16.69 12.59 7.71
N GLN A 108 -16.11 13.74 8.08
CA GLN A 108 -14.68 13.87 8.41
C GLN A 108 -14.32 13.03 9.64
N VAL A 109 -15.10 13.17 10.71
CA VAL A 109 -14.89 12.42 11.95
C VAL A 109 -15.10 10.93 11.72
N LEU A 110 -16.10 10.54 10.92
CA LEU A 110 -16.34 9.15 10.55
C LEU A 110 -15.15 8.53 9.80
N LEU A 111 -14.56 9.24 8.84
CA LEU A 111 -13.36 8.79 8.15
C LEU A 111 -12.22 8.51 9.14
N LEU A 112 -11.95 9.44 10.05
CA LEU A 112 -10.83 9.34 11.00
C LEU A 112 -11.06 8.25 12.06
N ASP A 113 -12.31 8.05 12.50
CA ASP A 113 -12.70 6.94 13.37
C ASP A 113 -12.48 5.59 12.69
N LEU A 114 -13.07 5.37 11.51
CA LEU A 114 -12.95 4.10 10.78
C LEU A 114 -11.52 3.79 10.32
N ALA A 115 -10.72 4.83 10.03
CA ALA A 115 -9.31 4.68 9.73
C ALA A 115 -8.48 4.27 10.97
N GLY A 116 -9.02 4.41 12.18
CA GLY A 116 -8.34 4.10 13.43
C GLY A 116 -7.20 5.06 13.75
N VAL A 117 -7.33 6.33 13.33
CA VAL A 117 -6.29 7.36 13.49
C VAL A 117 -6.06 7.69 14.96
N ASN A 118 -7.15 7.90 15.71
CA ASN A 118 -7.12 8.15 17.14
C ASN A 118 -8.47 7.75 17.77
N PRO A 119 -8.49 7.04 18.92
CA PRO A 119 -9.72 6.62 19.58
C PRO A 119 -10.70 7.75 19.92
N VAL A 120 -10.22 9.00 20.03
CA VAL A 120 -11.05 10.17 20.30
C VAL A 120 -12.11 10.38 19.22
N PHE A 121 -11.79 10.08 17.95
CA PHE A 121 -12.72 10.28 16.84
C PHE A 121 -13.94 9.36 16.93
N GLY A 122 -13.80 8.17 17.52
CA GLY A 122 -14.94 7.30 17.78
C GLY A 122 -15.89 7.85 18.84
N GLN A 123 -15.37 8.56 19.84
CA GLN A 123 -16.22 9.28 20.80
C GLN A 123 -16.89 10.47 20.12
N HIS A 124 -16.13 11.28 19.37
CA HIS A 124 -16.67 12.42 18.63
C HIS A 124 -17.77 12.00 17.66
N TYR A 125 -17.59 10.89 16.93
CA TYR A 125 -18.61 10.39 16.02
C TYR A 125 -19.90 10.02 16.75
N ARG A 126 -19.81 9.35 17.91
CA ARG A 126 -20.99 9.04 18.74
C ARG A 126 -21.68 10.31 19.24
N ASP A 127 -20.92 11.28 19.72
CA ASP A 127 -21.49 12.53 20.24
C ASP A 127 -22.23 13.29 19.14
N LEU A 128 -21.65 13.39 17.94
CA LEU A 128 -22.23 14.08 16.79
C LEU A 128 -23.47 13.37 16.21
N THR A 129 -23.60 12.05 16.38
CA THR A 129 -24.67 11.26 15.73
C THR A 129 -25.77 10.81 16.69
N LEU A 130 -25.44 10.45 17.93
CA LEU A 130 -26.37 9.92 18.91
C LEU A 130 -26.89 10.99 19.86
N SER A 131 -26.16 12.08 20.07
CA SER A 131 -26.56 13.16 21.00
C SER A 131 -26.21 14.56 20.46
N PRO A 132 -26.57 14.89 19.21
CA PRO A 132 -26.19 16.18 18.60
C PRO A 132 -26.74 17.38 19.38
N ASN A 133 -27.94 17.27 19.96
CA ASN A 133 -28.60 18.35 20.69
C ASN A 133 -27.98 18.66 22.06
N THR A 134 -27.05 17.82 22.55
CA THR A 134 -26.35 18.05 23.83
C THR A 134 -25.00 18.72 23.66
N LEU A 135 -24.53 18.90 22.41
CA LEU A 135 -23.24 19.52 22.12
C LEU A 135 -23.33 21.04 22.21
N SER A 136 -22.44 21.64 23.02
CA SER A 136 -22.26 23.09 23.03
C SER A 136 -21.44 23.55 21.83
N THR A 137 -21.48 24.85 21.52
CA THR A 137 -20.58 25.44 20.50
C THR A 137 -19.11 25.15 20.82
N ALA A 138 -18.73 25.16 22.11
CA ALA A 138 -17.36 24.85 22.52
C ALA A 138 -16.96 23.40 22.24
N ASP A 139 -17.90 22.45 22.34
CA ASP A 139 -17.66 21.06 21.98
C ASP A 139 -17.43 20.90 20.48
N LEU A 140 -18.26 21.56 19.66
CA LEU A 140 -18.10 21.52 18.21
C LEU A 140 -16.78 22.17 17.75
N VAL A 141 -16.38 23.30 18.37
CA VAL A 141 -15.07 23.93 18.15
C VAL A 141 -13.94 22.95 18.49
N ARG A 142 -14.03 22.23 19.62
CA ARG A 142 -13.02 21.24 20.01
C ARG A 142 -12.92 20.09 19.01
N ILE A 143 -14.05 19.53 18.58
CA ILE A 143 -14.07 18.43 17.61
C ILE A 143 -13.46 18.89 16.28
N GLN A 144 -13.83 20.06 15.79
CA GLN A 144 -13.23 20.64 14.58
C GLN A 144 -11.73 20.89 14.75
N ALA A 145 -11.29 21.39 15.90
CA ALA A 145 -9.88 21.58 16.19
C ALA A 145 -9.09 20.26 16.17
N ASP A 146 -9.66 19.16 16.67
CA ASP A 146 -9.02 17.83 16.61
C ASP A 146 -8.91 17.32 15.16
N VAL A 147 -9.95 17.51 14.33
CA VAL A 147 -9.92 17.16 12.90
C VAL A 147 -8.87 17.99 12.16
N THR A 148 -8.90 19.31 12.35
CA THR A 148 -7.92 20.25 11.76
C THR A 148 -6.52 19.93 12.22
N GLY A 149 -6.32 19.64 13.51
CA GLY A 149 -5.03 19.29 14.09
C GLY A 149 -4.43 18.03 13.47
N TYR A 150 -5.25 17.00 13.21
CA TYR A 150 -4.81 15.81 12.50
C TYR A 150 -4.34 16.14 11.08
N TRP A 151 -5.16 16.87 10.30
CA TRP A 151 -4.78 17.21 8.94
C TRP A 151 -3.57 18.14 8.89
N HIS A 152 -3.43 19.06 9.86
CA HIS A 152 -2.23 19.89 9.99
C HIS A 152 -0.97 19.04 10.23
N TYR A 153 -1.06 18.03 11.09
CA TYR A 153 0.03 17.07 11.30
C TYR A 153 0.40 16.32 10.00
N VAL A 154 -0.59 15.86 9.24
CA VAL A 154 -0.34 15.21 7.93
C VAL A 154 0.37 16.15 6.96
N MET A 155 -0.03 17.41 6.91
CA MET A 155 0.56 18.42 6.02
C MET A 155 2.01 18.74 6.40
N THR A 156 2.27 18.98 7.68
CA THR A 156 3.59 19.40 8.19
C THR A 156 4.60 18.24 8.29
N SER A 157 4.14 17.03 8.60
CA SER A 157 5.02 15.84 8.64
C SER A 157 5.58 15.46 7.26
N ALA A 158 4.89 15.83 6.17
CA ALA A 158 5.38 15.66 4.80
C ALA A 158 6.46 16.69 4.43
N GLU A 159 6.38 17.91 4.96
CA GLU A 159 7.26 19.04 4.64
C GLU A 159 8.65 18.91 5.31
N CYS A 160 8.79 18.16 6.41
CA CYS A 160 10.10 17.90 7.02
C CYS A 160 11.11 17.19 6.10
N ASN A 161 10.69 16.69 4.92
CA ASN A 161 11.56 16.09 3.91
C ASN A 161 11.86 16.98 2.70
N ASN A 162 11.18 18.12 2.53
CA ASN A 162 11.38 19.03 1.40
C ASN A 162 11.58 20.47 1.91
N ALA A 163 12.81 20.97 1.83
CA ALA A 163 13.20 22.33 2.23
C ALA A 163 12.72 23.41 1.23
N GLY A 164 11.41 23.52 1.02
CA GLY A 164 10.75 24.58 0.25
C GLY A 164 9.80 25.37 1.14
N ALA A 165 9.69 26.69 0.91
CA ALA A 165 8.88 27.60 1.72
C ALA A 165 7.40 27.18 1.77
N PRO A 166 6.71 27.39 2.90
CA PRO A 166 5.29 27.04 3.02
C PRO A 166 4.46 27.94 2.12
N GLU A 167 3.92 27.37 1.03
CA GLU A 167 2.80 28.00 0.33
C GLU A 167 1.61 28.07 1.29
N THR A 168 0.91 29.20 1.28
CA THR A 168 -0.28 29.44 2.09
C THR A 168 -1.38 28.43 1.71
N VAL A 169 -1.49 27.34 2.46
CA VAL A 169 -2.60 26.39 2.34
C VAL A 169 -3.85 27.06 2.91
N SER A 170 -4.80 27.39 2.03
CA SER A 170 -6.03 28.12 2.38
C SER A 170 -7.01 27.32 3.25
N SER A 171 -6.96 25.98 3.23
CA SER A 171 -7.71 25.13 4.17
C SER A 171 -6.90 23.89 4.56
N VAL A 172 -6.76 23.64 5.87
CA VAL A 172 -5.97 22.53 6.40
C VAL A 172 -6.67 21.18 6.16
N ILE A 173 -7.99 21.17 6.10
CA ILE A 173 -8.82 20.00 5.83
C ILE A 173 -8.94 19.82 4.31
N PRO A 174 -8.75 18.61 3.74
CA PRO A 174 -8.91 18.41 2.30
C PRO A 174 -10.35 18.72 1.83
N GLU A 175 -10.45 19.42 0.70
CA GLU A 175 -11.72 19.87 0.12
C GLU A 175 -11.89 19.49 -1.36
N ASP A 176 -10.94 18.76 -1.95
CA ASP A 176 -11.01 18.39 -3.35
C ASP A 176 -12.20 17.44 -3.66
N PRO A 177 -12.70 17.43 -4.91
CA PRO A 177 -13.87 16.64 -5.27
C PRO A 177 -13.71 15.13 -5.04
N GLN A 178 -12.49 14.59 -5.15
CA GLN A 178 -12.25 13.16 -4.92
C GLN A 178 -12.39 12.84 -3.44
N TYR A 179 -11.88 13.70 -2.56
CA TYR A 179 -12.05 13.56 -1.12
C TYR A 179 -13.53 13.56 -0.71
N GLN A 180 -14.31 14.51 -1.23
CA GLN A 180 -15.74 14.57 -0.93
C GLN A 180 -16.50 13.33 -1.40
N ARG A 181 -16.12 12.75 -2.56
CA ARG A 181 -16.68 11.47 -3.02
C ARG A 181 -16.36 10.33 -2.06
N VAL A 182 -15.13 10.26 -1.53
CA VAL A 182 -14.75 9.26 -0.53
C VAL A 182 -15.58 9.39 0.74
N LEU A 183 -15.70 10.61 1.30
CA LEU A 183 -16.49 10.85 2.51
C LEU A 183 -17.94 10.41 2.33
N LYS A 184 -18.55 10.75 1.18
CA LYS A 184 -19.90 10.33 0.83
C LYS A 184 -20.03 8.81 0.73
N GLN A 185 -19.07 8.14 0.09
CA GLN A 185 -19.11 6.69 -0.09
C GLN A 185 -18.96 5.95 1.24
N ILE A 186 -18.06 6.39 2.12
CA ILE A 186 -17.89 5.83 3.46
C ILE A 186 -19.19 5.98 4.26
N ALA A 187 -19.80 7.17 4.26
CA ALA A 187 -21.07 7.40 4.95
C ALA A 187 -22.20 6.51 4.40
N HIS A 188 -22.28 6.38 3.07
CA HIS A 188 -23.26 5.49 2.41
C HIS A 188 -23.07 4.03 2.81
N LEU A 189 -21.83 3.51 2.79
CA LEU A 189 -21.54 2.14 3.21
C LEU A 189 -21.90 1.89 4.68
N VAL A 190 -21.63 2.83 5.58
CA VAL A 190 -22.03 2.70 6.99
C VAL A 190 -23.55 2.70 7.14
N GLN A 191 -24.27 3.49 6.35
CA GLN A 191 -25.73 3.49 6.34
C GLN A 191 -26.31 2.15 5.84
N LEU A 192 -25.71 1.55 4.80
CA LEU A 192 -26.18 0.25 4.30
C LEU A 192 -26.06 -0.87 5.35
N ASP A 193 -25.03 -0.82 6.19
CA ASP A 193 -24.80 -1.78 7.28
C ASP A 193 -25.92 -1.75 8.35
N THR A 194 -26.65 -0.63 8.49
CA THR A 194 -27.75 -0.51 9.47
C THR A 194 -29.11 -0.97 8.93
N ILE A 195 -29.24 -1.11 7.60
CA ILE A 195 -30.51 -1.40 6.94
C ILE A 195 -30.63 -2.88 6.58
N GLU A 196 -29.53 -3.57 6.29
CA GLU A 196 -29.51 -4.96 5.85
C GLU A 196 -28.58 -5.84 6.72
N PRO A 197 -29.07 -6.93 7.32
CA PRO A 197 -28.20 -7.87 8.02
C PRO A 197 -27.26 -8.59 7.04
N TRP A 198 -25.96 -8.62 7.38
CA TRP A 198 -24.91 -9.16 6.51
C TRP A 198 -24.36 -10.51 6.98
N GLU A 199 -25.23 -11.52 7.10
CA GLU A 199 -24.85 -12.87 7.54
C GLU A 199 -23.83 -13.54 6.60
N THR A 200 -22.94 -14.36 7.15
CA THR A 200 -21.96 -15.08 6.34
C THR A 200 -22.66 -16.14 5.48
N LEU A 201 -22.52 -16.01 4.15
CA LEU A 201 -22.99 -17.02 3.21
C LEU A 201 -21.93 -18.11 3.06
N VAL A 202 -22.38 -19.37 3.06
CA VAL A 202 -21.55 -20.54 2.79
C VAL A 202 -22.01 -21.16 1.49
N LEU A 203 -21.05 -21.63 0.71
CA LEU A 203 -21.29 -22.27 -0.57
C LEU A 203 -20.33 -23.45 -0.71
N ASP A 204 -20.90 -24.64 -0.85
CA ASP A 204 -20.12 -25.88 -0.99
C ASP A 204 -19.56 -26.03 -2.42
N GLU A 205 -20.31 -25.59 -3.41
CA GLU A 205 -19.94 -25.64 -4.83
C GLU A 205 -20.16 -24.31 -5.54
N LYS A 206 -19.30 -23.96 -6.49
CA LYS A 206 -19.43 -22.70 -7.25
C LYS A 206 -20.82 -22.56 -7.91
N LEU A 207 -21.37 -21.34 -7.93
CA LEU A 207 -22.59 -21.05 -8.69
C LEU A 207 -22.23 -20.56 -10.11
N THR A 208 -22.90 -21.13 -11.10
CA THR A 208 -22.81 -20.73 -12.52
C THR A 208 -24.19 -20.49 -13.13
N LEU A 209 -24.23 -19.80 -14.28
CA LEU A 209 -25.46 -19.47 -14.99
C LEU A 209 -26.45 -20.65 -15.08
N GLY A 210 -27.70 -20.40 -14.71
CA GLY A 210 -28.80 -21.37 -14.73
C GLY A 210 -28.93 -22.26 -13.48
N MET A 211 -27.93 -22.28 -12.59
CA MET A 211 -28.02 -23.04 -11.33
C MET A 211 -29.04 -22.42 -10.38
N SER A 212 -29.73 -23.26 -9.62
CA SER A 212 -30.63 -22.82 -8.54
C SER A 212 -30.01 -23.07 -7.17
N HIS A 213 -30.10 -22.10 -6.25
CA HIS A 213 -29.62 -22.26 -4.87
C HIS A 213 -30.29 -21.25 -3.93
N GLN A 214 -30.55 -21.65 -2.68
CA GLN A 214 -31.23 -20.83 -1.67
C GLN A 214 -30.56 -19.48 -1.34
N ILE A 215 -29.26 -19.32 -1.66
CA ILE A 215 -28.50 -18.09 -1.37
C ILE A 215 -28.43 -17.15 -2.56
N VAL A 216 -28.90 -17.58 -3.75
CA VAL A 216 -28.80 -16.77 -4.97
C VAL A 216 -29.52 -15.45 -4.80
N ASP A 217 -30.72 -15.46 -4.21
CA ASP A 217 -31.50 -14.24 -3.98
C ASP A 217 -30.78 -13.30 -3.00
N THR A 218 -30.15 -13.84 -1.95
CA THR A 218 -29.33 -13.04 -1.01
C THR A 218 -28.10 -12.45 -1.70
N ILE A 219 -27.41 -13.22 -2.54
CA ILE A 219 -26.27 -12.71 -3.32
C ILE A 219 -26.74 -11.60 -4.26
N ALA A 220 -27.83 -11.83 -4.99
CA ALA A 220 -28.39 -10.86 -5.92
C ALA A 220 -28.74 -9.55 -5.20
N LYS A 221 -29.43 -9.64 -4.05
CA LYS A 221 -29.76 -8.49 -3.22
C LYS A 221 -28.52 -7.72 -2.77
N ARG A 222 -27.46 -8.40 -2.32
CA ARG A 222 -26.20 -7.75 -1.93
C ARG A 222 -25.51 -7.03 -3.10
N VAL A 223 -25.43 -7.69 -4.24
CA VAL A 223 -24.81 -7.14 -5.45
C VAL A 223 -25.62 -5.92 -5.94
N TRP A 224 -26.94 -5.94 -5.80
CA TRP A 224 -27.80 -4.78 -6.07
C TRP A 224 -27.60 -3.64 -5.07
N ILE A 225 -27.62 -3.93 -3.77
CA ILE A 225 -27.38 -2.93 -2.71
C ILE A 225 -26.01 -2.25 -2.88
N LEU A 226 -25.00 -3.00 -3.32
CA LEU A 226 -23.66 -2.49 -3.61
C LEU A 226 -23.54 -1.81 -4.99
N GLY A 227 -24.64 -1.66 -5.73
CA GLY A 227 -24.70 -0.90 -6.98
C GLY A 227 -24.15 -1.62 -8.21
N ASP A 228 -24.02 -2.95 -8.19
CA ASP A 228 -23.54 -3.75 -9.32
C ASP A 228 -24.68 -4.26 -10.23
N LEU A 229 -25.93 -4.17 -9.75
CA LEU A 229 -27.16 -4.39 -10.54
C LEU A 229 -27.95 -3.09 -10.69
N ALA A 230 -28.56 -2.91 -11.86
CA ALA A 230 -29.33 -1.70 -12.18
C ALA A 230 -30.74 -1.71 -11.59
N THR A 231 -31.34 -2.89 -11.43
CA THR A 231 -32.70 -3.05 -10.89
C THR A 231 -32.69 -4.04 -9.75
N GLU A 232 -33.69 -3.92 -8.87
CA GLU A 232 -33.87 -4.85 -7.77
C GLU A 232 -34.13 -6.27 -8.34
N PRO A 233 -33.36 -7.28 -7.91
CA PRO A 233 -33.46 -8.61 -8.48
C PRO A 233 -34.76 -9.29 -8.07
N ARG A 234 -35.32 -10.09 -9.00
CA ARG A 234 -36.49 -10.93 -8.70
C ARG A 234 -36.08 -12.11 -7.82
N VAL A 235 -36.90 -12.42 -6.82
CA VAL A 235 -36.73 -13.60 -5.95
C VAL A 235 -37.20 -14.84 -6.70
N ASN A 236 -36.27 -15.68 -7.13
CA ASN A 236 -36.59 -16.95 -7.81
C ASN A 236 -35.53 -18.04 -7.58
N GLN A 237 -34.47 -17.77 -6.81
CA GLN A 237 -33.37 -18.67 -6.49
C GLN A 237 -32.54 -19.15 -7.69
N VAL A 238 -32.73 -18.59 -8.89
CA VAL A 238 -32.02 -18.99 -10.11
C VAL A 238 -30.93 -17.99 -10.46
N TYR A 239 -29.72 -18.47 -10.73
CA TYR A 239 -28.63 -17.63 -11.18
C TYR A 239 -28.86 -17.20 -12.65
N THR A 240 -29.47 -16.03 -12.83
CA THR A 240 -29.86 -15.49 -14.13
C THR A 240 -28.69 -14.85 -14.90
N GLU A 241 -28.91 -14.58 -16.19
CA GLU A 241 -27.96 -13.83 -17.03
C GLU A 241 -27.76 -12.40 -16.52
N GLU A 242 -28.83 -11.74 -16.06
CA GLU A 242 -28.76 -10.41 -15.45
C GLU A 242 -27.84 -10.41 -14.21
N LEU A 243 -28.03 -11.38 -13.30
CA LEU A 243 -27.16 -11.51 -12.13
C LEU A 243 -25.73 -11.82 -12.55
N MET A 244 -25.51 -12.65 -13.57
CA MET A 244 -24.16 -12.96 -14.06
C MET A 244 -23.43 -11.69 -14.55
N ILE A 245 -24.13 -10.80 -15.27
CA ILE A 245 -23.58 -9.52 -15.71
C ILE A 245 -23.23 -8.63 -14.50
N GLY A 246 -24.09 -8.55 -13.49
CA GLY A 246 -23.79 -7.82 -12.25
C GLY A 246 -22.60 -8.40 -11.51
N ILE A 247 -22.49 -9.73 -11.42
CA ILE A 247 -21.34 -10.40 -10.80
C ILE A 247 -20.04 -10.13 -11.57
N LYS A 248 -20.05 -10.01 -12.90
CA LYS A 248 -18.85 -9.63 -13.66
C LYS A 248 -18.36 -8.22 -13.32
N ARG A 249 -19.28 -7.26 -13.14
CA ARG A 249 -18.95 -5.90 -12.67
C ARG A 249 -18.41 -5.94 -11.25
N PHE A 250 -19.06 -6.69 -10.37
CA PHE A 250 -18.60 -6.91 -9.01
C PHE A 250 -17.18 -7.52 -9.00
N GLN A 251 -16.94 -8.58 -9.78
CA GLN A 251 -15.62 -9.20 -9.91
C GLN A 251 -14.57 -8.19 -10.40
N GLN A 252 -14.90 -7.35 -11.39
CA GLN A 252 -14.01 -6.29 -11.88
C GLN A 252 -13.61 -5.31 -10.77
N LYS A 253 -14.58 -4.78 -10.00
CA LYS A 253 -14.32 -3.86 -8.88
C LYS A 253 -13.39 -4.46 -7.82
N HIS A 254 -13.42 -5.79 -7.65
CA HIS A 254 -12.61 -6.51 -6.67
C HIS A 254 -11.29 -7.06 -7.23
N GLY A 255 -10.93 -6.72 -8.48
CA GLY A 255 -9.72 -7.22 -9.14
C GLY A 255 -9.73 -8.74 -9.38
N LEU A 256 -10.91 -9.34 -9.49
CA LEU A 256 -11.10 -10.76 -9.79
C LEU A 256 -11.25 -11.00 -11.30
N LYS A 257 -11.15 -12.27 -11.69
CA LYS A 257 -11.52 -12.71 -13.03
C LYS A 257 -12.99 -12.43 -13.30
N GLN A 258 -13.29 -11.79 -14.43
CA GLN A 258 -14.65 -11.39 -14.83
C GLN A 258 -15.40 -12.51 -15.58
N ASP A 259 -15.43 -13.71 -15.00
CA ASP A 259 -16.06 -14.89 -15.63
C ASP A 259 -17.54 -15.06 -15.27
N GLY A 260 -18.06 -14.31 -14.31
CA GLY A 260 -19.43 -14.45 -13.83
C GLY A 260 -19.67 -15.74 -13.05
N VAL A 261 -18.61 -16.36 -12.51
CA VAL A 261 -18.70 -17.54 -11.65
C VAL A 261 -18.56 -17.12 -10.20
N ILE A 262 -19.54 -17.47 -9.36
CA ILE A 262 -19.44 -17.21 -7.92
C ILE A 262 -18.71 -18.38 -7.26
N GLY A 263 -17.38 -18.31 -7.26
CA GLY A 263 -16.51 -19.21 -6.51
C GLY A 263 -16.13 -18.64 -5.13
N LYS A 264 -15.23 -19.34 -4.43
CA LYS A 264 -14.75 -18.94 -3.08
C LYS A 264 -14.25 -17.48 -3.01
N GLN A 265 -13.56 -17.01 -4.04
CA GLN A 265 -13.01 -15.63 -4.07
C GLN A 265 -14.10 -14.58 -4.27
N THR A 266 -15.10 -14.83 -5.11
CA THR A 266 -16.23 -13.92 -5.27
C THR A 266 -17.09 -13.93 -4.01
N LEU A 267 -17.36 -15.10 -3.43
CA LEU A 267 -18.12 -15.23 -2.20
C LEU A 267 -17.44 -14.53 -1.00
N PHE A 268 -16.10 -14.62 -0.90
CA PHE A 268 -15.32 -13.85 0.07
C PHE A 268 -15.73 -12.37 0.06
N TRP A 269 -15.81 -11.77 -1.13
CA TRP A 269 -16.16 -10.36 -1.27
C TRP A 269 -17.63 -10.10 -1.04
N VAL A 270 -18.53 -10.98 -1.51
CA VAL A 270 -19.97 -10.86 -1.23
C VAL A 270 -20.25 -10.92 0.28
N ASN A 271 -19.43 -11.64 1.04
CA ASN A 271 -19.54 -11.71 2.50
C ASN A 271 -18.91 -10.51 3.24
N GLN A 272 -18.16 -9.63 2.57
CA GLN A 272 -17.69 -8.41 3.23
C GLN A 272 -18.86 -7.45 3.44
N SER A 273 -19.14 -7.13 4.70
CA SER A 273 -20.20 -6.19 5.05
C SER A 273 -19.88 -4.78 4.54
N PRO A 274 -20.89 -3.93 4.32
CA PRO A 274 -20.70 -2.53 4.00
C PRO A 274 -19.79 -1.81 5.01
N ARG A 275 -19.91 -2.09 6.31
CA ARG A 275 -19.01 -1.52 7.32
C ARG A 275 -17.55 -1.96 7.15
N ALA A 276 -17.29 -3.25 6.89
CA ALA A 276 -15.93 -3.73 6.65
C ALA A 276 -15.28 -3.03 5.43
N ARG A 277 -16.09 -2.83 4.38
CA ARG A 277 -15.70 -2.07 3.18
C ARG A 277 -15.40 -0.60 3.48
N ALA A 278 -16.21 0.03 4.33
CA ALA A 278 -16.01 1.41 4.78
C ALA A 278 -14.71 1.57 5.58
N VAL A 279 -14.42 0.65 6.51
CA VAL A 279 -13.15 0.62 7.28
C VAL A 279 -11.95 0.50 6.34
N LEU A 280 -12.01 -0.44 5.39
CA LEU A 280 -10.91 -0.65 4.46
C LEU A 280 -10.68 0.58 3.56
N LEU A 281 -11.75 1.19 3.06
CA LEU A 281 -11.68 2.41 2.26
C LEU A 281 -11.11 3.57 3.09
N ALA A 282 -11.60 3.78 4.32
CA ALA A 282 -11.12 4.83 5.22
C ALA A 282 -9.61 4.72 5.50
N LYS A 283 -9.14 3.53 5.89
CA LYS A 283 -7.71 3.27 6.15
C LYS A 283 -6.85 3.55 4.93
N ASN A 284 -7.26 3.05 3.76
CA ASN A 284 -6.49 3.27 2.54
C ASN A 284 -6.52 4.73 2.10
N THR A 285 -7.64 5.43 2.24
CA THR A 285 -7.72 6.88 1.97
C THR A 285 -6.72 7.67 2.80
N ILE A 286 -6.64 7.41 4.11
CA ILE A 286 -5.64 8.07 4.96
C ILE A 286 -4.22 7.77 4.50
N ARG A 287 -3.89 6.50 4.22
CA ARG A 287 -2.57 6.11 3.71
C ARG A 287 -2.24 6.78 2.38
N GLN A 288 -3.20 6.83 1.45
CA GLN A 288 -3.06 7.49 0.15
C GLN A 288 -2.80 8.98 0.33
N ARG A 289 -3.58 9.66 1.16
CA ARG A 289 -3.43 11.11 1.38
C ARG A 289 -2.08 11.47 2.00
N VAL A 290 -1.63 10.73 3.00
CA VAL A 290 -0.29 10.92 3.56
C VAL A 290 0.78 10.67 2.50
N PHE A 291 0.58 9.66 1.64
CA PHE A 291 1.52 9.30 0.58
C PHE A 291 1.57 10.33 -0.55
N GLU A 292 0.44 10.80 -1.04
CA GLU A 292 0.33 11.70 -2.20
C GLU A 292 1.08 13.02 -1.99
N ARG A 293 1.23 13.46 -0.74
CA ARG A 293 1.96 14.68 -0.37
C ARG A 293 3.45 14.65 -0.72
N LYS A 294 4.04 13.47 -0.89
CA LYS A 294 5.46 13.32 -1.25
C LYS A 294 5.68 13.02 -2.73
N LEU A 295 4.61 12.93 -3.52
CA LEU A 295 4.71 12.63 -4.94
C LEU A 295 5.31 13.83 -5.67
N GLU A 296 6.40 13.57 -6.38
CA GLU A 296 6.95 14.52 -7.35
C GLU A 296 6.02 14.59 -8.59
N PRO A 297 6.16 15.60 -9.47
CA PRO A 297 5.31 15.70 -10.66
C PRO A 297 5.39 14.49 -11.59
N SER A 298 6.56 13.86 -11.69
CA SER A 298 6.79 12.65 -12.51
C SER A 298 7.31 11.52 -11.62
N TYR A 299 6.69 10.35 -11.70
CA TYR A 299 7.03 9.20 -10.86
C TYR A 299 6.50 7.89 -11.45
N LEU A 300 7.05 6.77 -11.00
CA LEU A 300 6.55 5.43 -11.26
C LEU A 300 5.91 4.87 -9.99
N LEU A 301 4.61 4.57 -10.04
CA LEU A 301 3.86 3.98 -8.94
C LEU A 301 3.52 2.52 -9.25
N ILE A 302 3.80 1.63 -8.30
CA ILE A 302 3.45 0.21 -8.36
C ILE A 302 2.56 -0.10 -7.17
N ASN A 303 1.28 -0.35 -7.44
CA ASN A 303 0.35 -0.83 -6.42
C ASN A 303 0.43 -2.36 -6.38
N VAL A 304 1.13 -2.88 -5.38
CA VAL A 304 1.50 -4.29 -5.23
C VAL A 304 0.28 -5.23 -5.21
N PRO A 305 -0.74 -5.06 -4.35
CA PRO A 305 -1.93 -5.91 -4.33
C PRO A 305 -2.84 -5.74 -5.56
N ALA A 306 -2.73 -4.62 -6.29
CA ALA A 306 -3.45 -4.42 -7.55
C ALA A 306 -2.75 -5.08 -8.74
N PHE A 307 -1.48 -5.46 -8.60
CA PHE A 307 -0.64 -5.97 -9.69
C PHE A 307 -0.60 -5.00 -10.88
N GLU A 308 -0.52 -3.71 -10.60
CA GLU A 308 -0.56 -2.61 -11.55
C GLU A 308 0.58 -1.62 -11.33
N MET A 309 1.07 -1.07 -12.42
CA MET A 309 2.06 0.00 -12.48
C MET A 309 1.51 1.14 -13.31
N THR A 310 1.69 2.37 -12.82
CA THR A 310 1.37 3.60 -13.51
C THR A 310 2.60 4.50 -13.53
N LEU A 311 2.99 4.96 -14.72
CA LEU A 311 3.94 6.05 -14.90
C LEU A 311 3.13 7.34 -15.04
N VAL A 312 3.43 8.29 -14.15
CA VAL A 312 2.90 9.64 -14.19
C VAL A 312 4.01 10.57 -14.64
N ASP A 313 3.70 11.44 -15.58
CA ASP A 313 4.61 12.46 -16.10
C ASP A 313 3.92 13.83 -16.03
N ASN A 314 4.51 14.76 -15.26
CA ASN A 314 3.96 16.08 -14.96
C ASN A 314 2.49 16.04 -14.54
N GLY A 315 2.16 15.15 -13.59
CA GLY A 315 0.81 14.95 -13.07
C GLY A 315 -0.14 14.17 -13.98
N THR A 316 0.29 13.77 -15.18
CA THR A 316 -0.55 13.04 -16.14
C THR A 316 -0.14 11.57 -16.22
N PRO A 317 -1.06 10.59 -16.06
CA PRO A 317 -0.76 9.19 -16.32
C PRO A 317 -0.45 8.96 -17.81
N VAL A 318 0.78 8.60 -18.15
CA VAL A 318 1.23 8.41 -19.55
C VAL A 318 1.42 6.94 -19.93
N LEU A 319 1.59 6.04 -18.96
CA LEU A 319 1.67 4.60 -19.21
C LEU A 319 1.11 3.80 -18.04
N SER A 320 0.22 2.85 -18.34
CA SER A 320 -0.27 1.84 -17.39
C SER A 320 0.10 0.43 -17.86
N SER A 321 0.53 -0.43 -16.93
CA SER A 321 0.98 -1.79 -17.20
C SER A 321 0.63 -2.76 -16.06
N LYS A 322 0.35 -4.01 -16.40
CA LYS A 322 0.30 -5.09 -15.41
C LYS A 322 1.69 -5.41 -14.91
N VAL A 323 1.77 -5.80 -13.64
CA VAL A 323 3.00 -6.32 -13.04
C VAL A 323 2.82 -7.72 -12.44
N ILE A 324 3.94 -8.42 -12.29
CA ILE A 324 4.07 -9.63 -11.47
C ILE A 324 4.95 -9.27 -10.28
N VAL A 325 4.48 -9.56 -9.07
CA VAL A 325 5.13 -9.23 -7.80
C VAL A 325 5.51 -10.50 -7.05
N GLY A 326 6.17 -10.34 -5.90
CA GLY A 326 6.58 -11.42 -5.02
C GLY A 326 5.43 -12.31 -4.57
N LYS A 327 5.73 -13.58 -4.29
CA LYS A 327 4.80 -14.47 -3.56
C LYS A 327 4.65 -13.98 -2.11
N SER A 328 3.57 -14.38 -1.43
CA SER A 328 3.38 -14.09 0.01
C SER A 328 4.55 -14.56 0.90
N SER A 329 5.23 -15.65 0.54
CA SER A 329 6.43 -16.14 1.24
C SER A 329 7.73 -15.37 0.92
N ARG A 330 7.71 -14.51 -0.10
CA ARG A 330 8.85 -13.74 -0.64
C ARG A 330 8.34 -12.40 -1.14
N GLN A 331 7.73 -11.64 -0.23
CA GLN A 331 6.96 -10.44 -0.52
C GLN A 331 7.81 -9.39 -1.24
N THR A 332 7.21 -8.70 -2.20
CA THR A 332 7.74 -7.43 -2.69
C THR A 332 7.64 -6.39 -1.56
N PRO A 333 8.75 -5.77 -1.14
CA PRO A 333 8.75 -4.79 -0.07
C PRO A 333 8.05 -3.50 -0.50
N ILE A 334 7.41 -2.84 0.47
CA ILE A 334 6.90 -1.48 0.33
C ILE A 334 8.07 -0.53 0.56
N LEU A 335 8.34 0.33 -0.42
CA LEU A 335 9.49 1.24 -0.37
C LEU A 335 9.31 2.43 -1.30
N ASP A 336 10.11 3.45 -1.04
CA ASP A 336 10.32 4.61 -1.89
C ASP A 336 11.80 4.61 -2.32
N SER A 337 12.06 4.87 -3.60
CA SER A 337 13.41 4.98 -4.15
C SER A 337 13.38 5.81 -5.42
N GLN A 338 14.50 5.86 -6.14
CA GLN A 338 14.62 6.55 -7.41
C GLN A 338 15.38 5.70 -8.42
N ILE A 339 14.82 5.56 -9.62
CA ILE A 339 15.43 4.88 -10.76
C ILE A 339 16.54 5.77 -11.30
N SER A 340 17.76 5.22 -11.37
CA SER A 340 18.97 5.94 -11.73
C SER A 340 19.54 5.55 -13.10
N SER A 341 19.13 4.40 -13.64
CA SER A 341 19.59 3.92 -14.94
C SER A 341 18.66 2.88 -15.55
N VAL A 342 18.75 2.75 -16.87
CA VAL A 342 18.15 1.65 -17.63
C VAL A 342 19.26 0.78 -18.18
N VAL A 343 19.09 -0.54 -18.05
CA VAL A 343 20.02 -1.54 -18.56
C VAL A 343 19.37 -2.27 -19.72
N LEU A 344 19.98 -2.15 -20.90
CA LEU A 344 19.62 -2.91 -22.09
C LEU A 344 20.28 -4.28 -22.06
N ASN A 345 19.51 -5.29 -22.46
CA ASN A 345 19.93 -6.68 -22.55
C ASN A 345 20.73 -7.15 -21.31
N PRO A 346 20.15 -7.03 -20.10
CA PRO A 346 20.88 -7.30 -18.86
C PRO A 346 21.31 -8.77 -18.75
N SER A 347 22.48 -9.00 -18.17
CA SER A 347 22.80 -10.31 -17.58
C SER A 347 22.15 -10.43 -16.21
N TRP A 348 21.93 -11.68 -15.76
CA TRP A 348 21.31 -11.93 -14.46
C TRP A 348 22.22 -12.73 -13.54
N ARG A 349 22.87 -12.05 -12.59
CA ARG A 349 23.52 -12.73 -11.47
C ARG A 349 22.47 -13.23 -10.49
N VAL A 350 22.38 -14.54 -10.33
CA VAL A 350 21.33 -15.17 -9.53
C VAL A 350 21.58 -14.94 -8.04
N PRO A 351 20.61 -14.36 -7.30
CA PRO A 351 20.71 -14.26 -5.85
C PRO A 351 20.78 -15.64 -5.17
N SER A 352 21.58 -15.77 -4.12
CA SER A 352 21.82 -17.06 -3.44
C SER A 352 20.53 -17.75 -2.96
N SER A 353 19.52 -16.96 -2.57
CA SER A 353 18.22 -17.48 -2.15
C SER A 353 17.41 -18.07 -3.33
N ILE A 354 17.49 -17.47 -4.51
CA ILE A 354 16.84 -17.96 -5.75
C ILE A 354 17.59 -19.18 -6.27
N LEU A 355 18.92 -19.15 -6.25
CA LEU A 355 19.75 -20.29 -6.61
C LEU A 355 19.30 -21.54 -5.84
N ARG A 356 19.29 -21.45 -4.50
CA ARG A 356 18.93 -22.59 -3.64
C ARG A 356 17.48 -23.05 -3.79
N ARG A 357 16.51 -22.14 -3.86
CA ARG A 357 15.08 -22.48 -3.80
C ARG A 357 14.47 -22.82 -5.16
N ASP A 358 14.95 -22.18 -6.23
CA ASP A 358 14.28 -22.20 -7.52
C ASP A 358 15.12 -22.90 -8.60
N ILE A 359 16.46 -22.75 -8.57
CA ILE A 359 17.34 -23.25 -9.64
C ILE A 359 17.94 -24.61 -9.31
N LEU A 360 18.51 -24.82 -8.12
CA LEU A 360 19.11 -26.12 -7.76
C LEU A 360 18.13 -27.30 -7.96
N PRO A 361 16.84 -27.21 -7.58
CA PRO A 361 15.89 -28.28 -7.86
C PRO A 361 15.67 -28.58 -9.35
N GLN A 362 15.91 -27.61 -10.24
CA GLN A 362 15.83 -27.82 -11.68
C GLN A 362 17.09 -28.51 -12.21
N ILE A 363 18.26 -28.11 -11.72
CA ILE A 363 19.53 -28.75 -12.07
C ILE A 363 19.55 -30.20 -11.59
N GLN A 364 19.06 -30.49 -10.38
CA GLN A 364 18.93 -31.85 -9.85
C GLN A 364 18.11 -32.75 -10.79
N ARG A 365 17.00 -32.24 -11.32
CA ARG A 365 16.14 -32.99 -12.26
C ARG A 365 16.73 -33.10 -13.66
N ASN A 366 17.45 -32.09 -14.13
CA ASN A 366 18.05 -32.06 -15.46
C ASN A 366 19.44 -31.41 -15.43
N GLY A 367 20.50 -32.22 -15.59
CA GLY A 367 21.88 -31.73 -15.65
C GLY A 367 22.18 -30.79 -16.81
N HIS A 368 21.38 -30.84 -17.89
CA HIS A 368 21.51 -29.93 -19.03
C HIS A 368 20.88 -28.55 -18.77
N TYR A 369 20.17 -28.36 -17.66
CA TYR A 369 19.42 -27.13 -17.34
C TYR A 369 20.26 -25.86 -17.50
N LEU A 370 21.50 -25.85 -16.98
CA LEU A 370 22.39 -24.69 -17.05
C LEU A 370 22.69 -24.29 -18.50
N LYS A 371 22.99 -25.26 -19.36
CA LYS A 371 23.26 -25.04 -20.78
C LYS A 371 22.00 -24.60 -21.54
N GLU A 372 20.87 -25.28 -21.32
CA GLU A 372 19.58 -24.99 -21.96
C GLU A 372 19.07 -23.57 -21.66
N ARG A 373 19.33 -23.10 -20.43
CA ARG A 373 18.95 -21.78 -19.91
C ARG A 373 20.06 -20.73 -20.01
N GLN A 374 21.19 -21.07 -20.62
CA GLN A 374 22.31 -20.17 -20.92
C GLN A 374 22.92 -19.52 -19.67
N PHE A 375 23.19 -20.34 -18.65
CA PHE A 375 23.94 -19.94 -17.46
C PHE A 375 25.44 -20.18 -17.63
N ASP A 376 26.22 -19.19 -17.21
CA ASP A 376 27.63 -19.33 -16.90
C ASP A 376 27.79 -19.56 -15.39
N VAL A 377 28.75 -20.42 -15.05
CA VAL A 377 29.06 -20.79 -13.67
C VAL A 377 30.42 -20.22 -13.29
N TYR A 378 30.50 -19.54 -12.16
CA TYR A 378 31.73 -18.97 -11.62
C TYR A 378 31.98 -19.47 -10.21
N ASP A 379 33.24 -19.68 -9.86
CA ASP A 379 33.64 -19.84 -8.46
C ASP A 379 33.70 -18.48 -7.74
N TYR A 380 34.00 -18.50 -6.44
CA TYR A 380 34.12 -17.27 -5.63
C TYR A 380 35.39 -16.46 -5.92
N ASN A 381 36.34 -17.01 -6.68
CA ASN A 381 37.52 -16.30 -7.17
C ASN A 381 37.24 -15.62 -8.53
N GLY A 382 36.04 -15.81 -9.09
CA GLY A 382 35.63 -15.25 -10.37
C GLY A 382 36.06 -16.06 -11.59
N GLN A 383 36.62 -17.26 -11.40
CA GLN A 383 37.00 -18.13 -12.51
C GLN A 383 35.76 -18.85 -13.05
N GLN A 384 35.60 -18.87 -14.37
CA GLN A 384 34.52 -19.62 -15.01
C GLN A 384 34.79 -21.11 -14.89
N VAL A 385 33.78 -21.86 -14.45
CA VAL A 385 33.86 -23.31 -14.22
C VAL A 385 33.01 -24.02 -15.26
N GLN A 386 33.59 -25.02 -15.91
CA GLN A 386 32.88 -25.93 -16.81
C GLN A 386 32.94 -27.34 -16.25
N ARG A 387 31.81 -28.04 -16.28
CA ARG A 387 31.65 -29.44 -15.87
C ARG A 387 30.61 -30.13 -16.73
N MET A 388 30.59 -31.45 -16.70
CA MET A 388 29.59 -32.27 -17.38
C MET A 388 28.20 -32.14 -16.69
N PRO A 389 27.10 -32.33 -17.45
CA PRO A 389 25.73 -32.28 -16.91
C PRO A 389 25.51 -33.11 -15.63
N GLU A 390 26.08 -34.31 -15.59
CA GLU A 390 25.94 -35.27 -14.49
C GLU A 390 26.67 -34.77 -13.22
N GLU A 391 27.80 -34.09 -13.39
CA GLU A 391 28.52 -33.46 -12.27
C GLU A 391 27.71 -32.30 -11.68
N TRP A 392 27.03 -31.50 -12.52
CA TRP A 392 26.15 -30.44 -12.03
C TRP A 392 24.97 -30.98 -11.24
N GLN A 393 24.38 -32.10 -11.67
CA GLN A 393 23.33 -32.80 -10.92
C GLN A 393 23.81 -33.27 -9.56
N ALA A 394 24.99 -33.90 -9.50
CA ALA A 394 25.59 -34.37 -8.25
C ALA A 394 25.84 -33.20 -7.28
N LEU A 395 26.44 -32.10 -7.77
CA LEU A 395 26.70 -30.90 -6.97
C LEU A 395 25.42 -30.21 -6.50
N ALA A 396 24.39 -30.13 -7.35
CA ALA A 396 23.12 -29.54 -6.99
C ALA A 396 22.40 -30.34 -5.88
N SER A 397 22.70 -31.63 -5.74
CA SER A 397 22.17 -32.50 -4.68
C SER A 397 22.98 -32.44 -3.37
N ALA A 398 24.14 -31.78 -3.39
CA ALA A 398 25.07 -31.69 -2.27
C ALA A 398 25.41 -30.22 -1.94
N SER A 399 26.68 -29.83 -2.09
CA SER A 399 27.13 -28.45 -1.94
C SER A 399 27.33 -27.80 -3.31
N PHE A 400 26.71 -26.63 -3.51
CA PHE A 400 26.85 -25.85 -4.73
C PHE A 400 27.57 -24.51 -4.44
N PRO A 401 28.92 -24.51 -4.33
CA PRO A 401 29.71 -23.34 -3.96
C PRO A 401 30.02 -22.43 -5.17
N TYR A 402 29.01 -22.19 -6.02
CA TYR A 402 29.18 -21.45 -7.26
C TYR A 402 28.15 -20.35 -7.42
N GLN A 403 28.51 -19.33 -8.19
CA GLN A 403 27.61 -18.26 -8.63
C GLN A 403 27.16 -18.52 -10.06
N LEU A 404 25.87 -18.34 -10.31
CA LEU A 404 25.30 -18.43 -11.63
C LEU A 404 25.05 -17.04 -12.20
N VAL A 405 25.44 -16.85 -13.46
CA VAL A 405 25.12 -15.66 -14.24
C VAL A 405 24.38 -16.11 -15.50
N GLN A 406 23.12 -15.72 -15.65
CA GLN A 406 22.39 -15.95 -16.89
C GLN A 406 22.85 -14.93 -17.92
N ARG A 407 23.22 -15.42 -19.11
CA ARG A 407 23.63 -14.56 -20.22
C ARG A 407 22.45 -13.69 -20.71
N PRO A 408 22.75 -12.53 -21.30
CA PRO A 408 21.75 -11.76 -22.04
C PRO A 408 21.07 -12.57 -23.14
N GLY A 409 19.85 -12.18 -23.52
CA GLY A 409 19.11 -12.80 -24.63
C GLY A 409 17.65 -13.14 -24.31
N ALA A 410 16.96 -13.72 -25.30
CA ALA A 410 15.52 -13.96 -25.25
C ALA A 410 15.05 -14.87 -24.10
N LYS A 411 15.93 -15.74 -23.60
CA LYS A 411 15.64 -16.66 -22.47
C LYS A 411 15.99 -16.07 -21.10
N ASN A 412 16.62 -14.89 -21.05
CA ASN A 412 17.02 -14.26 -19.81
C ASN A 412 15.79 -13.94 -18.94
N ALA A 413 15.83 -14.31 -17.65
CA ALA A 413 14.72 -14.13 -16.73
C ALA A 413 14.35 -12.64 -16.50
N LEU A 414 15.30 -11.73 -16.70
CA LEU A 414 15.08 -10.28 -16.61
C LEU A 414 14.47 -9.68 -17.89
N GLY A 415 14.39 -10.45 -18.98
CA GLY A 415 13.98 -9.94 -20.29
C GLY A 415 14.99 -8.97 -20.89
N LYS A 416 14.51 -8.06 -21.75
CA LYS A 416 15.37 -7.12 -22.50
C LYS A 416 15.76 -5.86 -21.74
N TYR A 417 15.03 -5.53 -20.67
CA TYR A 417 15.17 -4.26 -19.96
C TYR A 417 15.17 -4.50 -18.45
N LYS A 418 16.07 -3.80 -17.75
CA LYS A 418 16.06 -3.68 -16.29
C LYS A 418 16.15 -2.19 -15.92
N PHE A 419 15.30 -1.75 -15.01
CA PHE A 419 15.31 -0.39 -14.46
C PHE A 419 15.92 -0.46 -13.07
N HIS A 420 17.10 0.13 -12.92
CA HIS A 420 17.87 0.04 -11.69
C HIS A 420 17.55 1.21 -10.76
N PHE A 421 17.29 0.88 -9.50
CA PHE A 421 17.04 1.82 -8.41
C PHE A 421 17.70 1.29 -7.14
N ASP A 422 18.08 2.20 -6.25
CA ASP A 422 18.79 1.88 -5.02
C ASP A 422 17.84 1.23 -4.00
N ASN A 423 18.16 0.02 -3.52
CA ASN A 423 17.39 -0.62 -2.46
C ASN A 423 18.19 -1.66 -1.70
N SER A 424 17.89 -1.84 -0.41
CA SER A 424 18.53 -2.84 0.46
C SER A 424 17.96 -4.26 0.32
N PHE A 425 16.98 -4.47 -0.57
CA PHE A 425 16.20 -5.70 -0.67
C PHE A 425 16.56 -6.56 -1.90
N SER A 426 17.52 -6.12 -2.73
CA SER A 426 17.87 -6.78 -4.01
C SER A 426 16.67 -6.96 -4.94
N VAL A 427 15.74 -6.00 -4.92
CA VAL A 427 14.55 -5.94 -5.77
C VAL A 427 14.89 -5.22 -7.07
N TYR A 428 14.35 -5.71 -8.19
CA TYR A 428 14.54 -5.12 -9.50
C TYR A 428 13.19 -4.88 -10.18
N LEU A 429 13.12 -3.83 -10.99
CA LEU A 429 12.10 -3.65 -12.01
C LEU A 429 12.67 -4.17 -13.32
N HIS A 430 11.97 -5.07 -14.00
CA HIS A 430 12.50 -5.66 -15.22
C HIS A 430 11.39 -6.19 -16.14
N GLY A 431 11.75 -6.53 -17.38
CA GLY A 431 10.88 -7.26 -18.29
C GLY A 431 10.74 -8.73 -17.90
N THR A 432 10.46 -9.62 -18.86
CA THR A 432 10.42 -11.07 -18.60
C THR A 432 10.60 -11.83 -19.90
N SER A 433 11.07 -13.07 -19.81
CA SER A 433 10.99 -14.05 -20.91
C SER A 433 9.68 -14.86 -20.92
N GLU A 434 8.82 -14.66 -19.92
CA GLU A 434 7.56 -15.38 -19.72
C GLU A 434 6.33 -14.44 -19.72
N PRO A 435 6.01 -13.76 -20.84
CA PRO A 435 4.92 -12.78 -20.88
C PRO A 435 3.53 -13.41 -20.70
N SER A 436 3.37 -14.71 -20.94
CA SER A 436 2.09 -15.41 -20.75
C SER A 436 1.61 -15.38 -19.30
N LEU A 437 2.49 -15.18 -18.31
CA LEU A 437 2.14 -15.07 -16.90
C LEU A 437 1.29 -13.84 -16.57
N PHE A 438 1.33 -12.78 -17.38
CA PHE A 438 0.47 -11.60 -17.20
C PHE A 438 -1.02 -11.87 -17.52
N LYS A 439 -1.33 -13.03 -18.10
CA LYS A 439 -2.71 -13.52 -18.29
C LYS A 439 -3.30 -14.12 -17.01
N LYS A 440 -2.51 -14.34 -15.96
CA LYS A 440 -3.02 -14.81 -14.67
C LYS A 440 -3.66 -13.66 -13.90
N ASP A 441 -4.74 -13.98 -13.18
CA ASP A 441 -5.41 -13.04 -12.29
C ASP A 441 -4.56 -12.78 -11.05
N ASP A 442 -4.12 -13.86 -10.38
CA ASP A 442 -3.11 -13.79 -9.32
C ASP A 442 -1.69 -13.74 -9.91
N ARG A 443 -1.02 -12.60 -9.71
CA ARG A 443 0.32 -12.30 -10.20
C ARG A 443 1.35 -12.14 -9.08
N ALA A 444 1.07 -12.66 -7.88
CA ALA A 444 2.06 -12.85 -6.82
C ALA A 444 2.92 -14.10 -7.08
N LEU A 445 3.77 -14.06 -8.12
CA LEU A 445 4.46 -15.25 -8.65
C LEU A 445 5.99 -15.18 -8.57
N SER A 446 6.56 -14.02 -8.29
CA SER A 446 8.00 -13.78 -8.30
C SER A 446 8.66 -14.09 -6.94
N SER A 447 9.98 -13.96 -6.89
CA SER A 447 10.79 -14.06 -5.66
C SER A 447 11.10 -12.68 -5.05
N GLY A 448 10.22 -11.69 -5.26
CA GLY A 448 10.26 -10.35 -4.66
C GLY A 448 10.47 -9.21 -5.67
N CYS A 449 11.07 -9.49 -6.83
CA CYS A 449 11.23 -8.54 -7.95
C CYS A 449 9.90 -8.26 -8.67
N ILE A 450 9.86 -7.17 -9.43
CA ILE A 450 8.68 -6.75 -10.18
C ILE A 450 8.95 -6.94 -11.68
N ARG A 451 8.16 -7.82 -12.31
CA ARG A 451 8.17 -7.99 -13.77
C ARG A 451 7.10 -7.07 -14.38
N ILE A 452 7.44 -6.32 -15.41
CA ILE A 452 6.57 -5.34 -16.05
C ILE A 452 6.17 -5.85 -17.43
N GLU A 453 4.87 -5.86 -17.73
CA GLU A 453 4.33 -6.36 -19.01
C GLU A 453 4.78 -5.46 -20.18
N LYS A 454 4.65 -4.15 -20.01
CA LYS A 454 5.00 -3.12 -20.99
C LYS A 454 6.38 -2.53 -20.73
N ALA A 455 7.35 -3.39 -20.43
CA ALA A 455 8.72 -2.97 -20.13
C ALA A 455 9.40 -2.28 -21.33
N THR A 456 9.01 -2.62 -22.56
CA THR A 456 9.56 -1.99 -23.77
C THR A 456 9.10 -0.55 -23.90
N GLU A 457 7.80 -0.30 -23.69
CA GLU A 457 7.18 1.02 -23.74
C GLU A 457 7.73 1.91 -22.62
N LEU A 458 7.90 1.36 -21.42
CA LEU A 458 8.55 2.07 -20.32
C LEU A 458 10.00 2.44 -20.70
N ALA A 459 10.76 1.52 -21.29
CA ALA A 459 12.13 1.80 -21.72
C ALA A 459 12.21 2.86 -22.82
N GLN A 460 11.25 2.91 -23.74
CA GLN A 460 11.16 3.98 -24.74
C GLN A 460 10.84 5.32 -24.10
N TRP A 461 9.93 5.38 -23.14
CA TRP A 461 9.67 6.62 -22.40
C TRP A 461 10.95 7.12 -21.69
N PHE A 462 11.68 6.24 -20.99
CA PHE A 462 12.96 6.60 -20.38
C PHE A 462 13.97 7.11 -21.40
N LYS A 463 14.08 6.45 -22.56
CA LYS A 463 14.95 6.89 -23.65
C LYS A 463 14.61 8.31 -24.12
N GLU A 464 13.33 8.56 -24.37
CA GLU A 464 12.84 9.83 -24.92
C GLU A 464 12.96 10.99 -23.95
N HIS A 465 12.83 10.74 -22.65
CA HIS A 465 12.74 11.81 -21.65
C HIS A 465 14.02 11.92 -20.81
N LEU A 466 14.55 10.80 -20.32
CA LEU A 466 15.54 10.81 -19.23
C LEU A 466 16.93 10.27 -19.61
N VAL A 467 17.09 9.44 -20.64
CA VAL A 467 18.42 8.92 -21.01
C VAL A 467 19.32 10.04 -21.55
N LYS A 468 20.53 10.18 -20.97
CA LYS A 468 21.50 11.21 -21.39
C LYS A 468 22.00 11.01 -22.82
N ASP A 469 22.39 9.80 -23.18
CA ASP A 469 22.97 9.48 -24.49
C ASP A 469 22.00 8.69 -25.38
N LYS A 470 21.02 9.41 -25.93
CA LYS A 470 19.99 8.84 -26.82
C LYS A 470 20.58 8.34 -28.14
N ARG A 471 21.66 8.98 -28.63
CA ARG A 471 22.34 8.58 -29.87
C ARG A 471 23.01 7.21 -29.72
N LEU A 472 23.68 6.98 -28.59
CA LEU A 472 24.25 5.67 -28.27
C LEU A 472 23.16 4.61 -28.12
N TRP A 473 22.03 4.96 -27.50
CA TRP A 473 20.89 4.05 -27.39
C TRP A 473 20.40 3.60 -28.76
N ASP A 474 20.13 4.54 -29.68
CA ASP A 474 19.66 4.23 -31.03
C ASP A 474 20.66 3.40 -31.84
N LYS A 475 21.95 3.66 -31.66
CA LYS A 475 23.01 2.90 -32.31
C LYS A 475 23.07 1.44 -31.83
N LEU A 476 22.92 1.21 -30.51
CA LEU A 476 23.14 -0.11 -29.92
C LEU A 476 21.88 -0.96 -29.85
N ALA A 477 20.72 -0.38 -29.52
CA ALA A 477 19.49 -1.12 -29.21
C ALA A 477 19.08 -2.17 -30.28
N PRO A 478 19.22 -1.94 -31.60
CA PRO A 478 18.83 -2.92 -32.61
C PRO A 478 19.64 -4.22 -32.60
N GLY A 479 20.90 -4.19 -32.15
CA GLY A 479 21.85 -5.30 -32.27
C GLY A 479 22.63 -5.63 -31.00
N ILE A 480 22.20 -5.09 -29.85
CA ILE A 480 22.91 -5.24 -28.58
C ILE A 480 22.92 -6.69 -28.09
N THR A 481 24.11 -7.27 -27.93
CA THR A 481 24.31 -8.64 -27.41
C THR A 481 24.82 -8.68 -25.98
N GLU A 482 25.49 -7.61 -25.53
CA GLU A 482 26.04 -7.48 -24.18
C GLU A 482 25.22 -6.48 -23.33
N PRO A 483 25.29 -6.55 -21.99
CA PRO A 483 24.61 -5.59 -21.14
C PRO A 483 25.13 -4.16 -21.34
N GLN A 484 24.25 -3.21 -21.60
CA GLN A 484 24.61 -1.79 -21.68
C GLN A 484 23.81 -0.98 -20.68
N TRP A 485 24.52 -0.20 -19.87
CA TRP A 485 23.93 0.74 -18.93
C TRP A 485 23.76 2.12 -19.57
N PHE A 486 22.60 2.72 -19.33
CA PHE A 486 22.29 4.10 -19.71
C PHE A 486 21.90 4.90 -18.47
N SER A 487 22.73 5.89 -18.14
CA SER A 487 22.47 6.82 -17.04
C SER A 487 21.40 7.84 -17.43
N LEU A 488 20.62 8.26 -16.44
CA LEU A 488 19.56 9.24 -16.62
C LEU A 488 20.05 10.68 -16.33
N SER A 489 19.45 11.68 -17.00
CA SER A 489 19.63 13.12 -16.81
C SER A 489 19.23 13.52 -15.40
N GLU A 490 18.13 12.94 -14.94
CA GLU A 490 17.54 13.05 -13.62
C GLU A 490 17.01 11.67 -13.21
N LYS A 491 16.95 11.41 -11.89
CA LYS A 491 16.41 10.14 -11.41
C LYS A 491 14.88 10.22 -11.39
N LEU A 492 14.19 9.14 -11.73
CA LEU A 492 12.73 9.07 -11.64
C LEU A 492 12.32 8.41 -10.30
N PRO A 493 11.52 9.07 -9.45
CA PRO A 493 10.96 8.44 -8.26
C PRO A 493 10.20 7.15 -8.58
N VAL A 494 10.36 6.16 -7.73
CA VAL A 494 9.64 4.89 -7.80
C VAL A 494 9.06 4.54 -6.44
N HIS A 495 7.77 4.23 -6.45
CA HIS A 495 6.94 4.05 -5.28
C HIS A 495 6.28 2.68 -5.32
N LEU A 496 6.62 1.80 -4.38
CA LEU A 496 6.00 0.49 -4.23
C LEU A 496 5.03 0.60 -3.06
N VAL A 497 3.74 0.66 -3.35
CA VAL A 497 2.67 0.88 -2.37
C VAL A 497 1.80 -0.35 -2.18
N TYR A 498 1.08 -0.38 -1.06
CA TYR A 498 0.14 -1.45 -0.72
C TYR A 498 -1.24 -0.85 -0.47
N TRP A 499 -2.02 -0.64 -1.53
CA TRP A 499 -3.37 -0.11 -1.41
C TRP A 499 -4.40 -1.14 -1.84
N THR A 500 -5.25 -1.51 -0.90
CA THR A 500 -6.26 -2.57 -1.04
C THR A 500 -7.67 -2.02 -1.26
N ALA A 501 -7.86 -0.70 -1.12
CA ALA A 501 -9.11 -0.02 -1.45
C ALA A 501 -8.86 1.41 -1.92
N TRP A 502 -9.64 1.89 -2.90
CA TRP A 502 -9.63 3.29 -3.34
C TRP A 502 -10.91 3.63 -4.10
N LEU A 503 -11.14 4.91 -4.39
CA LEU A 503 -12.08 5.32 -5.44
C LEU A 503 -11.30 5.61 -6.71
N ASP A 504 -11.74 5.05 -7.82
CA ASP A 504 -11.20 5.41 -9.14
C ASP A 504 -11.71 6.80 -9.61
N ASP A 505 -11.24 7.22 -10.77
CA ASP A 505 -11.55 8.54 -11.34
C ASP A 505 -13.05 8.74 -11.62
N SER A 506 -13.80 7.65 -11.82
CA SER A 506 -15.26 7.67 -11.98
C SER A 506 -16.01 7.77 -10.65
N GLY A 507 -15.28 7.71 -9.52
CA GLY A 507 -15.85 7.65 -8.17
C GLY A 507 -16.32 6.27 -7.77
N GLN A 508 -15.98 5.23 -8.54
CA GLN A 508 -16.36 3.86 -8.25
C GLN A 508 -15.34 3.22 -7.29
N GLU A 509 -15.85 2.51 -6.27
CA GLU A 509 -14.99 1.77 -5.35
C GLU A 509 -14.22 0.63 -6.05
N GLN A 510 -12.95 0.54 -5.68
CA GLN A 510 -12.04 -0.50 -6.09
C GLN A 510 -11.50 -1.19 -4.85
N TYR A 511 -11.44 -2.52 -4.89
CA TYR A 511 -10.91 -3.36 -3.83
C TYR A 511 -9.94 -4.38 -4.40
N ARG A 512 -8.92 -4.75 -3.62
CA ARG A 512 -7.96 -5.80 -3.97
C ARG A 512 -7.74 -6.72 -2.79
N ARG A 513 -7.44 -7.98 -3.10
CA ARG A 513 -7.12 -8.97 -2.05
C ARG A 513 -5.88 -8.56 -1.30
N ASP A 514 -5.88 -8.82 -0.01
CA ASP A 514 -4.71 -8.67 0.85
C ASP A 514 -3.76 -9.86 0.66
N ILE A 515 -3.03 -9.86 -0.44
CA ILE A 515 -2.15 -10.95 -0.87
C ILE A 515 -1.00 -11.26 0.10
N TYR A 516 -0.66 -10.31 0.98
CA TYR A 516 0.43 -10.40 1.96
C TYR A 516 -0.03 -10.38 3.42
N HIS A 517 -1.34 -10.36 3.68
CA HIS A 517 -1.91 -10.34 5.04
C HIS A 517 -1.50 -9.12 5.87
N LEU A 518 -1.44 -7.94 5.22
CA LEU A 518 -1.09 -6.66 5.84
C LEU A 518 -2.31 -5.84 6.28
N GLU A 519 -3.51 -6.30 5.95
CA GLU A 519 -4.80 -5.71 6.32
C GLU A 519 -5.54 -6.69 7.26
N PRO A 520 -5.33 -6.60 8.58
CA PRO A 520 -5.97 -7.51 9.53
C PRO A 520 -7.50 -7.46 9.45
N GLU A 521 -8.09 -6.38 8.94
CA GLU A 521 -9.55 -6.26 8.83
C GLU A 521 -10.13 -7.00 7.62
N LEU A 522 -9.28 -7.42 6.67
CA LEU A 522 -9.66 -8.34 5.58
C LEU A 522 -9.61 -9.80 6.02
N THR A 523 -9.36 -10.10 7.31
CA THR A 523 -9.56 -11.44 7.85
C THR A 523 -11.05 -11.71 7.98
N ASN A 524 -11.57 -12.38 6.97
CA ASN A 524 -12.92 -12.88 6.87
C ASN A 524 -13.57 -13.30 8.20
N ALA A 525 -14.81 -12.85 8.38
CA ALA A 525 -15.91 -13.57 9.03
C ALA A 525 -16.32 -14.86 8.26
N VAL A 526 -15.35 -15.54 7.64
CA VAL A 526 -15.48 -16.87 7.04
C VAL A 526 -14.43 -17.73 7.76
N PRO A 527 -14.82 -18.82 8.41
CA PRO A 527 -13.92 -19.71 9.11
C PRO A 527 -12.72 -20.12 8.23
N ALA A 528 -11.53 -20.20 8.84
CA ALA A 528 -10.27 -20.58 8.20
C ALA A 528 -10.36 -21.85 7.33
N THR A 529 -11.33 -22.73 7.63
CA THR A 529 -11.64 -23.96 6.88
C THR A 529 -11.98 -23.73 5.39
N VAL A 530 -12.40 -22.52 4.98
CA VAL A 530 -12.71 -22.23 3.57
C VAL A 530 -11.47 -21.81 2.76
N LEU A 531 -10.46 -21.23 3.41
CA LEU A 531 -9.25 -20.69 2.77
C LEU A 531 -8.10 -21.70 2.65
N GLU A 532 -8.08 -22.76 3.46
CA GLU A 532 -6.96 -23.72 3.50
C GLU A 532 -6.98 -24.81 2.42
N GLN A 533 -7.95 -24.79 1.50
CA GLN A 533 -7.90 -25.68 0.33
C GLN A 533 -7.27 -24.97 -0.87
N HIS A 534 -5.93 -24.95 -0.83
CA HIS A 534 -4.91 -24.97 -1.90
C HIS A 534 -3.82 -23.89 -1.81
#